data_AF-A0A1G9T234-F1
#
_entry.id   AF-A0A1G9T234-F1
#
_cell.length_a   1.000
_cell.length_b   1.000
_cell.length_c   1.000
_cell.angle_alpha   90.00
_cell.angle_beta   90.00
_cell.angle_gamma   90.00
#
_symmetry.space_group_name_H-M   'P 1'
#
loop_
_entity.id
_entity.type
_entity.pdbx_description
1 polymer ?
#
loop_
_entity_poly.entity_id
_entity_poly.type
_entity_poly.pdbx_seq_one_letter_code
_entity_poly.pdbx_strand_id
1 'polypeptide(L)'
;MVRYADDFVVLAKSKRKAKRAMEVTEEIISEKLNLKLHPEKTELTNFGRGFEFLGYEFIAWRYKRPRSKALDKFKDKIREITRRQQPFSLELVIARLNPVIRGWANYFGHGNVKELFRRLNEWIRMRLRSYREDKKAHYHQNRRIPTAELKQLGLKSLTVKS
;
A
#
# COMPACT_ATOMS: atom_id res chain seq x y z
N MET A 1 -17.29 3.02 17.26
CA MET A 1 -17.14 3.52 15.88
C MET A 1 -15.70 3.96 15.70
N VAL A 2 -15.08 3.69 14.55
CA VAL A 2 -13.75 4.21 14.20
C VAL A 2 -13.94 5.14 13.00
N ARG A 3 -13.49 6.40 13.10
CA ARG A 3 -13.62 7.42 12.05
C ARG A 3 -12.28 8.06 11.74
N TYR A 4 -12.01 8.31 10.47
CA TYR A 4 -10.86 9.05 9.98
C TYR A 4 -11.29 9.92 8.80
N ALA A 5 -11.30 11.25 9.01
CA ALA A 5 -11.87 12.22 8.08
C ALA A 5 -13.30 11.82 7.66
N ASP A 6 -13.50 11.51 6.37
CA ASP A 6 -14.79 11.13 5.78
C ASP A 6 -15.03 9.60 5.80
N ASP A 7 -13.98 8.81 6.02
CA ASP A 7 -14.08 7.34 6.06
C ASP A 7 -14.33 6.87 7.50
N PHE A 8 -15.36 6.04 7.72
CA PHE A 8 -15.64 5.46 9.03
C PHE A 8 -16.12 4.02 8.93
N VAL A 9 -15.92 3.27 10.01
CA VAL A 9 -16.41 1.89 10.17
C VAL A 9 -17.22 1.79 11.46
N VAL A 10 -18.42 1.22 11.34
CA VAL A 10 -19.30 0.91 12.47
C VAL A 10 -19.26 -0.58 12.74
N LEU A 11 -18.78 -0.96 13.93
CA LEU A 11 -18.66 -2.34 14.36
C LEU A 11 -19.86 -2.73 15.23
N ALA A 12 -20.48 -3.88 14.93
CA ALA A 12 -21.61 -4.40 15.70
C ALA A 12 -21.45 -5.91 15.96
N LYS A 13 -21.95 -6.36 17.11
CA LYS A 13 -21.87 -7.78 17.53
C LYS A 13 -22.79 -8.73 16.75
N SER A 14 -23.76 -8.21 16.00
CA SER A 14 -24.70 -9.03 15.22
C SER A 14 -25.16 -8.31 13.96
N LYS A 15 -25.57 -9.09 12.94
CA LYS A 15 -26.09 -8.55 11.67
C LYS A 15 -27.28 -7.61 11.89
N ARG A 16 -28.19 -7.96 12.82
CA ARG A 16 -29.34 -7.12 13.18
C ARG A 16 -28.90 -5.76 13.72
N LYS A 17 -27.92 -5.73 14.62
CA LYS A 17 -27.38 -4.47 15.17
C LYS A 17 -26.60 -3.68 14.11
N ALA A 18 -25.88 -4.35 13.22
CA ALA A 18 -25.18 -3.72 12.10
C ALA A 18 -26.16 -3.01 11.16
N LYS A 19 -27.26 -3.69 10.78
CA LYS A 19 -28.30 -3.11 9.92
C LYS A 19 -28.96 -1.88 10.57
N ARG A 20 -29.33 -1.98 11.85
CA ARG A 20 -29.90 -0.84 12.58
C ARG A 20 -28.92 0.33 12.69
N ALA A 21 -27.63 0.05 12.87
CA ALA A 21 -26.62 1.09 12.91
C ALA A 21 -26.43 1.75 11.54
N MET A 22 -26.55 1.00 10.44
CA MET A 22 -26.54 1.54 9.07
C MET A 22 -27.74 2.46 8.83
N GLU A 23 -28.96 2.04 9.20
CA GLU A 23 -30.18 2.85 9.10
C GLU A 23 -30.05 4.18 9.88
N VAL A 24 -29.62 4.13 11.15
CA VAL A 24 -29.41 5.33 11.97
C VAL A 24 -28.30 6.24 11.39
N THR A 25 -27.28 5.64 10.79
CA THR A 25 -26.19 6.40 10.16
C THR A 25 -26.68 7.13 8.91
N GLU A 26 -27.48 6.46 8.08
CA GLU A 26 -28.11 7.07 6.90
C GLU A 26 -28.98 8.25 7.29
N GLU A 27 -29.86 8.08 8.28
CA GLU A 27 -30.75 9.13 8.80
C GLU A 27 -29.97 10.35 9.27
N ILE A 28 -28.93 10.17 10.10
CA ILE A 28 -28.09 11.28 10.58
C ILE A 28 -27.39 12.00 9.42
N ILE A 29 -26.86 11.26 8.46
CA ILE A 29 -26.10 11.82 7.34
C ILE A 29 -27.03 12.61 6.40
N SER A 30 -28.21 12.09 6.10
CA SER A 30 -29.17 12.77 5.25
C SER A 30 -29.83 13.96 5.94
N GLU A 31 -30.30 13.80 7.17
CA GLU A 31 -31.15 14.79 7.82
C GLU A 31 -30.37 15.88 8.54
N LYS A 32 -29.24 15.53 9.18
CA LYS A 32 -28.46 16.49 9.98
C LYS A 32 -27.28 17.09 9.25
N LEU A 33 -26.66 16.33 8.35
CA LEU A 33 -25.48 16.77 7.61
C LEU A 33 -25.79 17.16 6.15
N ASN A 34 -27.00 16.88 5.67
CA ASN A 34 -27.42 17.09 4.28
C ASN A 34 -26.44 16.48 3.26
N LEU A 35 -25.90 15.31 3.60
CA LEU A 35 -24.96 14.54 2.78
C LEU A 35 -25.64 13.24 2.31
N LYS A 36 -25.05 12.58 1.31
CA LYS A 36 -25.48 11.25 0.86
C LYS A 36 -24.34 10.26 1.00
N LEU A 37 -24.64 9.10 1.56
CA LEU A 37 -23.72 7.97 1.51
C LEU A 37 -23.54 7.51 0.06
N HIS A 38 -22.31 7.14 -0.28
CA HIS A 38 -22.00 6.62 -1.61
C HIS A 38 -22.42 5.14 -1.65
N PRO A 39 -23.47 4.75 -2.39
CA PRO A 39 -24.08 3.42 -2.29
C PRO A 39 -23.11 2.29 -2.64
N GLU A 40 -22.15 2.52 -3.53
CA GLU A 40 -21.13 1.53 -3.89
C GLU A 40 -20.01 1.37 -2.84
N LYS A 41 -19.86 2.31 -1.91
CA LYS A 41 -18.82 2.26 -0.86
C LYS A 41 -19.34 1.77 0.48
N THR A 42 -20.65 1.77 0.68
CA THR A 42 -21.28 1.35 1.95
C THR A 42 -21.61 -0.15 1.87
N GLU A 43 -20.76 -0.98 2.46
CA GLU A 43 -20.96 -2.43 2.51
C GLU A 43 -21.21 -2.92 3.94
N LEU A 44 -22.26 -3.72 4.13
CA LEU A 44 -22.44 -4.52 5.35
C LEU A 44 -21.70 -5.85 5.18
N THR A 45 -20.53 -5.93 5.80
CA THR A 45 -19.66 -7.12 5.78
C THR A 45 -19.43 -7.67 7.18
N ASN A 46 -18.69 -8.76 7.26
CA ASN A 46 -18.18 -9.31 8.51
C ASN A 46 -16.66 -9.53 8.39
N PHE A 47 -15.98 -9.60 9.53
CA PHE A 47 -14.54 -9.77 9.58
C PHE A 47 -14.03 -11.11 8.99
N GLY A 48 -14.90 -12.12 8.87
CA GLY A 48 -14.58 -13.38 8.19
C GLY A 48 -14.41 -13.18 6.69
N ARG A 49 -15.36 -12.48 6.05
CA ARG A 49 -15.29 -12.05 4.65
C ARG A 49 -14.18 -11.03 4.43
N GLY A 50 -13.93 -10.19 5.44
CA GLY A 50 -12.96 -9.11 5.37
C GLY A 50 -13.57 -7.80 4.88
N PHE A 51 -12.79 -6.73 4.99
CA PHE A 51 -13.19 -5.39 4.56
C PHE A 51 -11.98 -4.50 4.30
N GLU A 52 -12.17 -3.45 3.50
CA GLU A 52 -11.17 -2.42 3.29
C GLU A 52 -11.40 -1.21 4.21
N PHE A 53 -10.32 -0.67 4.78
CA PHE A 53 -10.36 0.59 5.51
C PHE A 53 -8.99 1.27 5.50
N LEU A 54 -8.93 2.58 5.20
CA LEU A 54 -7.70 3.38 5.16
C LEU A 54 -6.56 2.77 4.34
N GLY A 55 -6.91 2.20 3.18
CA GLY A 55 -5.94 1.57 2.27
C GLY A 55 -5.42 0.21 2.74
N TYR A 56 -5.93 -0.31 3.85
CA TYR A 56 -5.74 -1.69 4.28
C TYR A 56 -6.91 -2.56 3.87
N GLU A 57 -6.63 -3.84 3.70
CA GLU A 57 -7.57 -4.94 3.59
C GLU A 57 -7.39 -5.81 4.84
N PHE A 58 -8.49 -6.01 5.57
CA PHE A 58 -8.57 -6.89 6.75
C PHE A 58 -9.20 -8.21 6.32
N ILE A 59 -8.56 -9.34 6.64
CA ILE A 59 -8.97 -10.67 6.19
C ILE A 59 -9.00 -11.64 7.37
N ALA A 60 -10.12 -12.34 7.52
CA ALA A 60 -10.31 -13.45 8.45
C ALA A 60 -9.81 -13.16 9.88
N TRP A 61 -10.08 -11.95 10.39
CA TRP A 61 -9.70 -11.45 11.73
C TRP A 61 -8.20 -11.34 12.04
N ARG A 62 -7.33 -11.97 11.24
CA ARG A 62 -5.93 -12.21 11.59
C ARG A 62 -4.94 -11.47 10.69
N TYR A 63 -5.36 -11.15 9.47
CA TYR A 63 -4.47 -10.55 8.48
C TYR A 63 -4.90 -9.13 8.15
N LYS A 64 -3.92 -8.22 8.14
CA LYS A 64 -4.06 -6.84 7.70
C LYS A 64 -2.97 -6.55 6.68
N ARG A 65 -3.31 -6.23 5.44
CA ARG A 65 -2.33 -5.95 4.37
C ARG A 65 -2.76 -4.72 3.55
N PRO A 66 -1.87 -4.08 2.79
CA PRO A 66 -2.26 -3.04 1.85
C PRO A 66 -3.26 -3.60 0.84
N ARG A 67 -4.31 -2.85 0.52
CA ARG A 67 -5.23 -3.23 -0.56
C ARG A 67 -4.53 -3.22 -1.92
N SER A 68 -5.06 -3.97 -2.88
CA SER A 68 -4.54 -4.07 -4.25
C SER A 68 -4.28 -2.69 -4.88
N LYS A 69 -5.28 -1.80 -4.85
CA LYS A 69 -5.19 -0.44 -5.40
C LYS A 69 -4.07 0.40 -4.78
N ALA A 70 -3.78 0.20 -3.48
CA ALA A 70 -2.68 0.89 -2.82
C ALA A 70 -1.35 0.34 -3.34
N LEU A 71 -1.20 -0.99 -3.40
CA LEU A 71 -0.02 -1.65 -3.95
C LEU A 71 0.27 -1.23 -5.40
N ASP A 72 -0.77 -1.12 -6.23
CA ASP A 72 -0.63 -0.72 -7.63
C ASP A 72 -0.12 0.72 -7.75
N LYS A 73 -0.73 1.66 -7.02
CA LYS A 73 -0.25 3.05 -6.95
C LYS A 73 1.21 3.16 -6.51
N PHE A 74 1.61 2.36 -5.53
CA PHE A 74 3.02 2.31 -5.10
C PHE A 74 3.92 1.82 -6.22
N LYS A 75 3.58 0.70 -6.87
CA LYS A 75 4.35 0.17 -7.99
C LYS A 75 4.41 1.18 -9.14
N ASP A 76 3.33 1.85 -9.47
CA ASP A 76 3.30 2.87 -10.52
C ASP A 76 4.25 4.02 -10.22
N LYS A 77 4.28 4.50 -8.97
CA LYS A 77 5.22 5.56 -8.59
C LYS A 77 6.68 5.11 -8.71
N ILE A 78 6.99 3.88 -8.29
CA ILE A 78 8.32 3.30 -8.49
C ILE A 78 8.65 3.19 -9.98
N ARG A 79 7.69 2.80 -10.82
CA ARG A 79 7.88 2.69 -12.28
C ARG A 79 8.22 4.03 -12.92
N GLU A 80 7.49 5.08 -12.54
CA GLU A 80 7.70 6.45 -13.00
C GLU A 80 9.12 6.94 -12.70
N ILE A 81 9.60 6.70 -11.47
CA ILE A 81 10.93 7.14 -11.02
C ILE A 81 12.06 6.33 -11.71
N THR A 82 11.80 5.08 -12.08
CA THR A 82 12.81 4.17 -12.66
C THR A 82 12.57 3.91 -14.15
N ARG A 83 12.04 4.91 -14.87
CA ARG A 83 11.88 4.84 -16.33
C ARG A 83 13.26 4.90 -16.98
N ARG A 84 13.61 3.91 -17.81
CA ARG A 84 14.98 3.68 -18.31
C ARG A 84 15.59 4.85 -19.09
N GLN A 85 14.80 5.54 -19.90
CA GLN A 85 15.28 6.68 -20.70
C GLN A 85 15.09 8.00 -19.95
N GLN A 86 15.98 8.27 -19.00
CA GLN A 86 16.05 9.53 -18.28
C GLN A 86 17.51 9.95 -18.07
N PRO A 87 17.85 11.24 -18.16
CA PRO A 87 19.22 11.75 -18.05
C PRO A 87 19.66 11.91 -16.58
N PHE A 88 19.27 10.98 -15.70
CA PHE A 88 19.58 11.06 -14.27
C PHE A 88 20.59 9.98 -13.88
N SER A 89 21.47 10.29 -12.93
CA SER A 89 22.37 9.28 -12.38
C SER A 89 21.61 8.26 -11.54
N LEU A 90 22.21 7.08 -11.33
CA LEU A 90 21.62 6.03 -10.51
C LEU A 90 21.42 6.51 -9.06
N GLU A 91 22.35 7.31 -8.54
CA GLU A 91 22.30 7.93 -7.21
C GLU A 91 21.09 8.85 -7.08
N LEU A 92 20.83 9.69 -8.08
CA LEU A 92 19.68 10.59 -8.07
C LEU A 92 18.35 9.83 -8.13
N VAL A 93 18.28 8.75 -8.92
CA VAL A 93 17.11 7.86 -8.95
C VAL A 93 16.90 7.20 -7.59
N ILE A 94 17.95 6.68 -6.95
CA ILE A 94 17.88 6.10 -5.61
C ILE A 94 17.42 7.15 -4.58
N ALA A 95 17.97 8.36 -4.64
CA ALA A 95 17.57 9.47 -3.78
C ALA A 95 16.08 9.80 -3.92
N ARG A 96 15.52 9.76 -5.14
CA ARG A 96 14.09 9.96 -5.42
C ARG A 96 13.21 8.79 -4.95
N LEU A 97 13.70 7.56 -5.02
CA LEU A 97 12.97 6.38 -4.53
C LEU A 97 12.87 6.35 -3.00
N ASN A 98 13.92 6.78 -2.30
CA ASN A 98 14.03 6.61 -0.85
C ASN A 98 12.89 7.25 -0.03
N PRO A 99 12.39 8.47 -0.32
CA PRO A 99 11.20 9.02 0.33
C PRO A 99 9.95 8.17 0.11
N VAL A 100 9.73 7.67 -1.11
CA VAL A 100 8.57 6.83 -1.46
C VAL A 100 8.61 5.50 -0.71
N ILE A 101 9.79 4.84 -0.70
CA ILE A 101 10.02 3.58 0.02
C ILE A 101 9.79 3.78 1.53
N ARG A 102 10.37 4.82 2.12
CA ARG A 102 10.24 5.11 3.56
C ARG A 102 8.80 5.43 3.93
N GLY A 103 8.12 6.29 3.18
CA GLY A 103 6.71 6.63 3.43
C GLY A 103 5.82 5.39 3.39
N TRP A 104 6.01 4.54 2.37
CA TRP A 104 5.24 3.31 2.23
C TRP A 104 5.51 2.31 3.36
N ALA A 105 6.78 2.09 3.72
CA ALA A 105 7.15 1.23 4.83
C ALA A 105 6.60 1.75 6.16
N ASN A 106 6.68 3.07 6.39
CA ASN A 106 6.18 3.68 7.63
C ASN A 106 4.68 3.54 7.79
N TYR A 107 3.93 3.69 6.70
CA TYR A 107 2.48 3.58 6.71
C TYR A 107 2.03 2.12 6.80
N PHE A 108 2.51 1.25 5.91
CA PHE A 108 2.04 -0.15 5.79
C PHE A 108 2.81 -1.17 6.62
N GLY A 109 3.92 -0.79 7.25
CA GLY A 109 4.81 -1.68 7.99
C GLY A 109 4.20 -2.31 9.24
N HIS A 110 3.02 -1.82 9.67
CA HIS A 110 2.24 -2.38 10.79
C HIS A 110 1.28 -3.50 10.37
N GLY A 111 1.30 -3.94 9.10
CA GLY A 111 0.51 -5.06 8.59
C GLY A 111 1.30 -6.37 8.48
N ASN A 112 0.60 -7.43 8.06
CA ASN A 112 1.19 -8.71 7.67
C ASN A 112 1.84 -8.59 6.29
N VAL A 113 2.95 -7.86 6.23
CA VAL A 113 3.58 -7.43 4.97
C VAL A 113 5.01 -7.94 4.78
N LYS A 114 5.54 -8.77 5.68
CA LYS A 114 6.93 -9.26 5.63
C LYS A 114 7.29 -9.84 4.25
N GLU A 115 6.48 -10.77 3.76
CA GLU A 115 6.69 -11.42 2.47
C GLU A 115 6.44 -10.46 1.28
N LEU A 116 5.44 -9.58 1.39
CA LEU A 116 5.17 -8.55 0.39
C LEU A 116 6.36 -7.59 0.25
N PHE A 117 6.91 -7.12 1.37
CA PHE A 117 8.05 -6.19 1.40
C PHE A 117 9.31 -6.86 0.85
N ARG A 118 9.54 -8.15 1.17
CA ARG A 118 10.63 -8.92 0.56
C ARG A 118 10.54 -8.92 -0.96
N ARG A 119 9.38 -9.29 -1.51
CA ARG A 119 9.14 -9.32 -2.97
C ARG A 119 9.27 -7.94 -3.61
N LEU A 120 8.76 -6.89 -2.96
CA LEU A 120 8.90 -5.51 -3.45
C LEU A 120 10.35 -5.03 -3.44
N ASN A 121 11.13 -5.34 -2.41
CA ASN A 121 12.56 -5.02 -2.35
C ASN A 121 13.35 -5.73 -3.46
N GLU A 122 13.03 -6.99 -3.76
CA GLU A 122 13.59 -7.71 -4.92
C GLU A 122 13.24 -7.03 -6.23
N TRP A 123 11.97 -6.71 -6.42
CA TRP A 123 11.47 -6.04 -7.61
C TRP A 123 12.09 -4.65 -7.83
N ILE A 124 12.22 -3.82 -6.78
CA ILE A 124 12.87 -2.49 -6.85
C ILE A 124 14.33 -2.64 -7.28
N ARG A 125 15.09 -3.58 -6.69
CA ARG A 125 16.49 -3.85 -7.07
C ARG A 125 16.60 -4.27 -8.54
N MET A 126 15.68 -5.11 -9.02
CA MET A 126 15.62 -5.49 -10.44
C MET A 126 15.35 -4.29 -11.36
N ARG A 127 14.51 -3.35 -10.94
CA ARG A 127 14.25 -2.13 -11.72
C ARG A 127 15.47 -1.22 -11.78
N LEU A 128 16.20 -1.05 -10.68
CA LEU A 128 17.44 -0.26 -10.67
C LEU A 128 18.53 -0.86 -11.56
N ARG A 129 18.65 -2.19 -11.59
CA ARG A 129 19.54 -2.88 -12.55
C ARG A 129 19.12 -2.63 -14.00
N SER A 130 17.82 -2.73 -14.27
CA SER A 130 17.26 -2.44 -15.60
C SER A 130 17.50 -0.98 -16.02
N TYR A 131 17.43 -0.05 -15.06
CA TYR A 131 17.69 1.37 -15.28
C TYR A 131 19.14 1.62 -15.69
N ARG A 132 20.12 1.08 -14.94
CA ARG A 132 21.54 1.28 -15.25
C ARG A 132 21.97 0.68 -16.59
N GLU A 133 21.41 -0.46 -16.97
CA GLU A 133 21.78 -1.15 -18.21
C GLU A 133 21.02 -0.66 -19.44
N ASP A 134 20.03 0.23 -19.26
CA ASP A 134 19.04 0.60 -20.27
C ASP A 134 18.39 -0.62 -20.98
N LYS A 135 18.29 -1.74 -20.26
CA LYS A 135 17.80 -3.02 -20.76
C LYS A 135 16.84 -3.66 -19.77
N LYS A 136 16.11 -4.70 -20.18
CA LYS A 136 15.28 -5.46 -19.24
C LYS A 136 16.20 -6.37 -18.43
N ALA A 137 16.27 -6.15 -17.12
CA ALA A 137 17.07 -7.03 -16.27
C ALA A 137 16.39 -8.39 -16.13
N HIS A 138 17.15 -9.46 -16.31
CA HIS A 138 16.75 -10.84 -16.07
C HIS A 138 17.30 -11.34 -14.73
N TYR A 139 16.66 -12.35 -14.13
CA TYR A 139 16.98 -12.80 -12.77
C TYR A 139 18.47 -13.17 -12.56
N HIS A 140 19.14 -13.69 -13.58
CA HIS A 140 20.55 -14.10 -13.54
C HIS A 140 21.53 -12.90 -13.59
N GLN A 141 21.06 -11.70 -13.94
CA GLN A 141 21.88 -10.49 -14.00
C GLN A 141 22.09 -9.82 -12.62
N ASN A 142 21.64 -10.48 -11.54
CA ASN A 142 21.88 -10.09 -10.15
C ASN A 142 23.37 -9.86 -9.80
N ARG A 143 24.29 -10.46 -10.56
CA ARG A 143 25.75 -10.36 -10.35
C ARG A 143 26.37 -9.03 -10.82
N ARG A 144 25.71 -8.28 -11.71
CA ARG A 144 26.29 -7.09 -12.36
C ARG A 144 26.27 -5.83 -11.50
N ILE A 145 25.19 -5.64 -10.75
CA ILE A 145 25.15 -4.69 -9.63
C ILE A 145 24.81 -5.48 -8.37
N PRO A 146 25.81 -5.77 -7.52
CA PRO A 146 25.58 -6.42 -6.24
C PRO A 146 24.58 -5.62 -5.40
N THR A 147 23.80 -6.32 -4.57
CA THR A 147 22.91 -5.61 -3.62
C THR A 147 23.70 -4.73 -2.65
N ALA A 148 24.96 -5.08 -2.36
CA ALA A 148 25.85 -4.28 -1.53
C ALA A 148 26.13 -2.90 -2.13
N GLU A 149 26.38 -2.83 -3.45
CA GLU A 149 26.62 -1.56 -4.14
C GLU A 149 25.39 -0.66 -4.10
N LEU A 150 24.19 -1.18 -4.38
CA LEU A 150 22.95 -0.41 -4.24
C LEU A 150 22.75 0.13 -2.82
N LYS A 151 23.15 -0.63 -1.79
CA LYS A 151 23.12 -0.17 -0.40
C LYS A 151 24.15 0.92 -0.11
N GLN A 152 25.36 0.81 -0.68
CA GLN A 152 26.41 1.84 -0.58
C GLN A 152 25.94 3.15 -1.22
N LEU A 153 25.21 3.10 -2.33
CA LEU A 153 24.54 4.25 -2.95
C LEU A 153 23.33 4.77 -2.14
N GLY A 154 23.05 4.18 -0.97
CA GLY A 154 22.04 4.66 -0.04
C GLY A 154 20.62 4.12 -0.25
N LEU A 155 20.43 3.07 -1.05
CA LEU A 155 19.10 2.47 -1.26
C LEU A 155 18.51 1.96 0.06
N LYS A 156 17.35 2.53 0.43
CA LYS A 156 16.55 2.05 1.56
C LYS A 156 15.70 0.84 1.16
N SER A 157 15.36 0.01 2.14
CA SER A 157 14.50 -1.16 1.95
C SER A 157 13.20 -0.99 2.71
N LEU A 158 12.13 -1.59 2.19
CA LEU A 158 10.89 -1.76 2.92
C LEU A 158 11.13 -2.72 4.10
N THR A 159 10.83 -2.29 5.31
CA THR A 159 10.97 -3.09 6.54
C THR A 159 9.67 -3.07 7.34
N VAL A 160 9.31 -4.20 7.94
CA VAL A 160 8.21 -4.24 8.91
C VAL A 160 8.59 -3.42 10.15
N LYS A 161 7.60 -2.81 10.80
CA LYS A 161 7.81 -2.21 12.12
C LYS A 161 7.63 -3.30 13.17
N SER A 162 8.65 -3.51 13.98
CA SER A 162 8.62 -4.34 15.19
C SER A 162 7.72 -3.71 16.24
#